data_AF-A0A2D1SYK2-F1
#
_entry.id   AF-A0A2D1SYK2-F1
#
_cell.length_a   1.000
_cell.length_b   1.000
_cell.length_c   1.000
_cell.angle_alpha   90.00
_cell.angle_beta   90.00
_cell.angle_gamma   90.00
#
_symmetry.space_group_name_H-M   'P 1'
#
loop_
_entity.id
_entity.type
_entity.pdbx_description
1 polymer ?
#
loop_
_entity_poly.entity_id
_entity_poly.type
_entity_poly.pdbx_seq_one_letter_code
_entity_poly.pdbx_strand_id
1 'polypeptide(L)'
;MEISIGGMIGLYGGMLCGLLGWWFGRKKARENRGLDELYYHIWQRARSYSWYLTLCAIYVFFSLIMFGVELSTAMVLGLILLTHLGSWAIIGIVLTINMTVSPSKQLSRAKVGLIVVACSFTFFTTLSIVTGNWLFLLWSILPNVVVLTTTLIPARKNTE
;
A
#
# COMPACT_ATOMS: atom_id res chain seq x y z
N MET A 1 12.75 28.21 -11.41
CA MET A 1 12.28 26.90 -10.93
C MET A 1 12.71 26.79 -9.48
N GLU A 2 11.82 27.08 -8.54
CA GLU A 2 12.15 26.87 -7.12
C GLU A 2 12.12 25.36 -6.85
N ILE A 3 13.24 24.84 -6.38
CA ILE A 3 13.36 23.43 -6.03
C ILE A 3 12.47 23.19 -4.80
N SER A 4 11.44 22.36 -4.94
CA SER A 4 10.63 21.94 -3.79
C SER A 4 11.43 20.96 -2.93
N ILE A 5 12.18 21.49 -1.97
CA ILE A 5 13.03 20.72 -1.04
C ILE A 5 12.18 19.66 -0.31
N GLY A 6 10.98 20.04 0.14
CA GLY A 6 10.04 19.12 0.78
C GLY A 6 9.58 17.99 -0.15
N GLY A 7 9.29 18.30 -1.42
CA GLY A 7 8.95 17.30 -2.43
C GLY A 7 10.10 16.32 -2.71
N MET A 8 11.34 16.81 -2.77
CA MET A 8 12.51 15.95 -2.95
C MET A 8 12.76 15.05 -1.74
N ILE A 9 12.66 15.58 -0.52
CA ILE A 9 12.77 14.80 0.71
C ILE A 9 11.68 13.72 0.75
N GLY A 10 10.44 14.07 0.40
CA GLY A 10 9.35 13.09 0.32
C GLY A 10 9.61 11.98 -0.69
N LEU A 11 10.04 12.32 -1.90
CA LEU A 11 10.30 11.36 -2.97
C LEU A 11 11.47 10.42 -2.62
N TYR A 12 12.64 10.97 -2.32
CA TYR A 12 13.83 10.18 -2.08
C TYR A 12 13.82 9.52 -0.70
N GLY A 13 13.30 10.20 0.31
CA GLY A 13 13.08 9.63 1.64
C GLY A 13 12.08 8.48 1.60
N GLY A 14 10.96 8.65 0.88
CA GLY A 14 9.99 7.58 0.67
C GLY A 14 10.58 6.38 -0.06
N MET A 15 11.37 6.61 -1.12
CA MET A 15 12.10 5.57 -1.84
C MET A 15 13.06 4.81 -0.91
N LEU A 16 13.84 5.52 -0.11
CA LEU A 16 14.82 4.92 0.81
C LEU A 16 14.13 4.07 1.89
N CYS A 17 13.08 4.60 2.51
CA CYS A 17 12.26 3.85 3.48
C CYS A 17 11.61 2.61 2.84
N GLY A 18 11.12 2.72 1.60
CA GLY A 18 10.56 1.60 0.85
C GLY A 18 11.58 0.50 0.56
N LEU A 19 12.79 0.87 0.12
CA LEU A 19 13.89 -0.06 -0.13
C LEU A 19 14.36 -0.76 1.16
N LEU A 20 14.50 0.00 2.26
CA LEU A 20 14.87 -0.56 3.56
C LEU A 20 13.79 -1.52 4.07
N GLY A 21 12.52 -1.12 4.03
CA GLY A 21 11.40 -1.98 4.42
C GLY A 21 11.34 -3.26 3.60
N TRP A 22 11.53 -3.16 2.29
CA TRP A 22 11.59 -4.33 1.40
C TRP A 22 12.77 -5.25 1.72
N TRP A 23 13.96 -4.69 1.95
CA TRP A 23 15.16 -5.45 2.30
C TRP A 23 15.01 -6.19 3.65
N PHE A 24 14.58 -5.48 4.70
CA PHE A 24 14.32 -6.09 6.01
C PHE A 24 13.21 -7.15 5.94
N GLY A 25 12.13 -6.88 5.19
CA GLY A 25 11.06 -7.83 4.97
C GLY A 25 11.56 -9.11 4.29
N ARG A 26 12.37 -8.99 3.24
CA ARG A 26 12.99 -10.12 2.53
C ARG A 26 13.95 -10.90 3.42
N LYS A 27 14.78 -10.21 4.22
CA LYS A 27 15.69 -10.86 5.18
C LYS A 27 14.91 -11.73 6.17
N LYS A 28 13.88 -11.15 6.81
CA LYS A 28 13.04 -11.87 7.77
C LYS A 28 12.23 -13.00 7.11
N ALA A 29 11.73 -12.79 5.90
CA ALA A 29 11.03 -13.84 5.15
C ALA A 29 11.96 -15.03 4.84
N ARG A 30 13.23 -14.77 4.49
CA ARG A 30 14.23 -15.83 4.26
C ARG A 30 14.52 -16.63 5.52
N GLU A 31 14.71 -15.95 6.66
CA GLU A 31 14.94 -16.59 7.97
C GLU A 31 13.78 -17.52 8.37
N ASN A 32 12.55 -17.18 7.98
CA ASN A 32 11.34 -17.97 8.26
C ASN A 32 10.91 -18.90 7.11
N ARG A 33 11.77 -19.13 6.11
CA ARG A 33 11.47 -19.93 4.90
C ARG A 33 10.21 -19.49 4.12
N GLY A 34 9.81 -18.23 4.24
CA GLY A 34 8.65 -17.64 3.56
C GLY A 34 8.90 -17.14 2.13
N LEU A 35 10.06 -17.44 1.54
CA LEU A 35 10.39 -17.15 0.14
C LEU A 35 10.30 -18.44 -0.69
N ASP A 36 9.14 -19.08 -0.65
CA ASP A 36 8.84 -20.33 -1.34
C ASP A 36 8.26 -20.08 -2.75
N GLU A 37 7.94 -21.16 -3.46
CA GLU A 37 7.36 -21.10 -4.81
C GLU A 37 6.01 -20.37 -4.82
N LEU A 38 5.21 -20.55 -3.77
CA LEU A 38 3.92 -19.89 -3.60
C LEU A 38 4.10 -18.37 -3.47
N TYR A 39 5.07 -17.91 -2.68
CA TYR A 39 5.44 -16.51 -2.59
C TYR A 39 5.76 -15.94 -3.98
N TYR A 40 6.63 -16.59 -4.75
CA TYR A 40 7.00 -16.08 -6.08
C TYR A 40 5.80 -16.06 -7.03
N HIS A 41 4.96 -17.10 -7.01
CA HIS A 41 3.73 -17.17 -7.80
C HIS A 41 2.78 -16.01 -7.46
N ILE A 42 2.52 -15.77 -6.18
CA ILE A 42 1.65 -14.71 -5.68
C ILE A 42 2.16 -13.34 -6.14
N TRP A 43 3.42 -13.02 -5.85
CA TRP A 43 3.96 -11.68 -6.09
C TRP A 43 4.18 -11.38 -7.58
N GLN A 44 4.48 -12.41 -8.39
CA GLN A 44 4.49 -12.28 -9.86
C GLN A 44 3.09 -12.01 -10.40
N ARG A 45 2.07 -12.72 -9.90
CA ARG A 45 0.68 -12.56 -10.33
C ARG A 45 0.11 -11.21 -9.89
N ALA A 46 0.39 -10.78 -8.66
CA ALA A 46 0.03 -9.47 -8.16
C ALA A 46 0.63 -8.34 -9.01
N ARG A 47 1.89 -8.47 -9.43
CA ARG A 47 2.54 -7.50 -10.32
C ARG A 47 1.84 -7.42 -11.68
N SER A 48 1.45 -8.57 -12.24
CA SER A 48 0.68 -8.60 -13.48
C SER A 48 -0.68 -7.93 -13.32
N TYR A 49 -1.39 -8.14 -12.22
CA TYR A 49 -2.66 -7.46 -11.99
C TYR A 49 -2.52 -5.95 -11.79
N SER A 50 -1.47 -5.51 -11.08
CA SER A 50 -1.15 -4.10 -10.89
C SER A 50 -0.98 -3.35 -12.21
N TRP A 51 -0.41 -3.99 -13.24
CA TRP A 51 -0.29 -3.39 -14.58
C TRP A 51 -1.64 -3.01 -15.21
N TYR A 52 -2.71 -3.79 -15.00
CA TYR A 52 -4.03 -3.42 -15.51
C TYR A 52 -4.57 -2.15 -14.81
N LEU A 53 -4.34 -2.02 -13.51
CA LEU A 53 -4.74 -0.83 -12.75
C LEU A 53 -3.91 0.39 -13.13
N THR A 54 -2.60 0.21 -13.33
CA THR A 54 -1.72 1.26 -13.84
C THR A 54 -2.15 1.73 -15.23
N LEU A 55 -2.46 0.80 -16.13
CA LEU A 55 -2.95 1.14 -17.47
C LEU A 55 -4.27 1.92 -17.40
N CYS A 56 -5.21 1.48 -16.55
CA CYS A 56 -6.45 2.20 -16.30
C CYS A 56 -6.20 3.63 -15.80
N ALA A 57 -5.32 3.82 -14.82
CA ALA A 57 -4.96 5.14 -14.31
C ALA A 57 -4.35 6.03 -15.39
N ILE A 58 -3.48 5.48 -16.25
CA ILE A 58 -2.89 6.22 -17.38
C ILE A 58 -4.00 6.72 -18.33
N TYR A 59 -4.95 5.88 -18.72
CA TYR A 59 -6.06 6.30 -19.58
C TYR A 59 -6.94 7.36 -18.93
N VAL A 60 -7.19 7.27 -17.63
CA VAL A 60 -7.94 8.30 -16.89
C VAL A 60 -7.19 9.64 -16.91
N PHE A 61 -5.90 9.66 -16.57
CA PHE A 61 -5.12 10.90 -16.59
C PHE A 61 -5.00 11.48 -18.00
N PHE A 62 -4.82 10.63 -19.01
CA PHE A 62 -4.78 11.07 -20.40
C PHE A 62 -6.11 11.71 -20.82
N SER A 63 -7.24 11.11 -20.43
CA SER A 63 -8.57 11.67 -20.71
C SER A 63 -8.78 13.02 -20.04
N LEU A 64 -8.36 13.17 -18.78
CA LEU A 64 -8.43 14.45 -18.07
C LEU A 64 -7.64 15.55 -18.79
N ILE A 65 -6.45 15.23 -19.29
CA ILE A 65 -5.65 16.16 -20.10
C ILE A 65 -6.39 16.54 -21.39
N MET A 66 -7.01 15.57 -22.07
CA MET A 66 -7.82 15.83 -23.29
C MET A 66 -9.05 16.71 -23.02
N PHE A 67 -9.61 16.66 -21.81
CA PHE A 67 -10.68 17.55 -21.37
C PHE A 67 -10.18 18.93 -20.90
N GLY A 68 -8.89 19.22 -21.04
CA GLY A 68 -8.30 20.51 -20.67
C GLY A 68 -7.99 20.67 -19.19
N VAL A 69 -7.96 19.59 -18.41
CA VAL A 69 -7.55 19.65 -17.00
C VAL A 69 -6.03 19.78 -16.90
N GLU A 70 -5.56 20.87 -16.28
CA GLU A 70 -4.15 21.09 -16.02
C GLU A 70 -3.65 20.19 -14.88
N LEU A 71 -2.86 19.17 -15.21
CA LEU A 71 -2.23 18.28 -14.25
C LEU A 71 -0.72 18.49 -14.27
N SER A 72 -0.10 18.67 -13.09
CA SER A 72 1.36 18.76 -13.02
C SER A 72 2.02 17.39 -13.26
N THR A 73 3.16 17.37 -13.96
CA THR A 73 3.91 16.13 -14.23
C THR A 73 4.26 15.39 -12.95
N ALA A 74 4.68 16.10 -11.90
CA ALA A 74 5.01 15.51 -10.61
C ALA A 74 3.81 14.81 -9.97
N MET A 75 2.61 15.40 -10.04
CA MET A 75 1.39 14.80 -9.52
C MET A 75 1.01 13.54 -10.30
N VAL A 76 1.02 13.59 -11.64
CA VAL A 76 0.68 12.43 -12.48
C VAL A 76 1.64 11.28 -12.24
N LEU A 77 2.96 11.53 -12.20
CA LEU A 77 3.96 10.49 -11.93
C LEU A 77 3.80 9.92 -10.51
N GLY A 78 3.56 10.77 -9.52
CA GLY A 78 3.32 10.34 -8.13
C GLY A 78 2.09 9.43 -8.01
N LEU A 79 0.98 9.80 -8.65
CA LEU A 79 -0.25 9.01 -8.62
C LEU A 79 -0.14 7.70 -9.40
N ILE A 80 0.56 7.70 -10.54
CA ILE A 80 0.84 6.46 -11.29
C ILE A 80 1.71 5.52 -10.44
N LEU A 81 2.77 6.05 -9.82
CA LEU A 81 3.66 5.26 -8.96
C LEU A 81 2.91 4.70 -7.75
N LEU A 82 2.11 5.52 -7.08
CA LEU A 82 1.28 5.11 -5.94
C LEU A 82 0.27 4.03 -6.36
N THR A 83 -0.39 4.20 -7.51
CA THR A 83 -1.34 3.22 -8.03
C THR A 83 -0.64 1.89 -8.32
N HIS A 84 0.52 1.92 -8.98
CA HIS A 84 1.26 0.71 -9.31
C HIS A 84 1.74 -0.03 -8.05
N LEU A 85 2.53 0.63 -7.22
CA LEU A 85 3.11 0.01 -6.02
C LEU A 85 2.03 -0.35 -4.98
N GLY A 86 1.07 0.54 -4.77
CA GLY A 86 -0.03 0.33 -3.83
C GLY A 86 -0.91 -0.85 -4.22
N SER A 87 -1.33 -0.93 -5.49
CA SER A 87 -2.11 -2.07 -5.95
C SER A 87 -1.30 -3.37 -5.95
N TRP A 88 -0.02 -3.33 -6.31
CA TRP A 88 0.86 -4.50 -6.24
C TRP A 88 0.94 -5.06 -4.81
N ALA A 89 1.14 -4.19 -3.82
CA ALA A 89 1.18 -4.57 -2.42
C ALA A 89 -0.16 -5.12 -1.92
N ILE A 90 -1.27 -4.41 -2.18
CA ILE A 90 -2.61 -4.83 -1.74
C ILE A 90 -3.00 -6.17 -2.35
N ILE A 91 -2.82 -6.35 -3.66
CA ILE A 91 -3.17 -7.60 -4.34
C ILE A 91 -2.29 -8.74 -3.86
N GLY A 92 -0.98 -8.49 -3.67
CA GLY A 92 -0.05 -9.49 -3.10
C GLY A 92 -0.50 -9.96 -1.73
N ILE A 93 -0.91 -9.04 -0.86
CA ILE A 93 -1.46 -9.36 0.47
C ILE A 93 -2.76 -10.15 0.36
N VAL A 94 -3.71 -9.71 -0.46
CA VAL A 94 -5.01 -10.38 -0.66
C VAL A 94 -4.82 -11.81 -1.16
N LEU A 95 -3.98 -12.02 -2.16
CA LEU A 95 -3.65 -13.34 -2.69
C LEU A 95 -2.95 -14.21 -1.63
N THR A 96 -2.04 -13.62 -0.85
CA THR A 96 -1.38 -14.33 0.26
C THR A 96 -2.40 -14.85 1.26
N ILE A 97 -3.32 -14.01 1.74
CA ILE A 97 -4.38 -14.44 2.68
C ILE A 97 -5.24 -15.54 2.04
N ASN A 98 -5.70 -15.33 0.82
CA ASN A 98 -6.62 -16.25 0.15
C ASN A 98 -6.00 -17.62 -0.12
N MET A 99 -4.70 -17.68 -0.40
CA MET A 99 -4.00 -18.92 -0.75
C MET A 99 -3.33 -19.62 0.43
N THR A 100 -3.14 -18.93 1.57
CA THR A 100 -2.49 -19.52 2.76
C THR A 100 -3.46 -19.82 3.90
N VAL A 101 -4.62 -19.17 3.97
CA VAL A 101 -5.58 -19.33 5.08
C VAL A 101 -6.74 -20.25 4.68
N SER A 102 -7.02 -21.26 5.51
CA SER A 102 -8.14 -22.19 5.32
C SER A 102 -9.50 -21.48 5.24
N PRO A 103 -10.44 -21.96 4.39
CA PRO A 103 -11.68 -21.27 4.07
C PRO A 103 -12.63 -20.95 5.24
N SER A 104 -12.47 -21.59 6.39
CA SER A 104 -13.33 -21.38 7.58
C SER A 104 -13.00 -20.13 8.41
N LYS A 105 -11.89 -19.42 8.15
CA LYS A 105 -11.48 -18.17 8.86
C LYS A 105 -11.33 -16.96 7.93
N GLN A 106 -11.70 -17.11 6.66
CA GLN A 106 -11.08 -16.43 5.53
C GLN A 106 -11.52 -14.98 5.29
N LEU A 107 -12.58 -14.47 5.94
CA LEU A 107 -13.24 -13.26 5.42
C LEU A 107 -13.63 -12.16 6.43
N SER A 108 -13.71 -12.42 7.74
CA SER A 108 -14.16 -11.36 8.69
C SER A 108 -13.04 -10.43 9.13
N ARG A 109 -11.85 -10.94 9.49
CA ARG A 109 -10.75 -10.11 10.02
C ARG A 109 -10.11 -9.19 8.99
N ALA A 110 -9.91 -9.66 7.76
CA ALA A 110 -9.32 -8.84 6.69
C ALA A 110 -10.27 -7.72 6.22
N LYS A 111 -11.58 -7.99 6.12
CA LYS A 111 -12.59 -6.96 5.84
C LYS A 111 -12.64 -5.91 6.95
N VAL A 112 -12.64 -6.34 8.22
CA VAL A 112 -12.59 -5.42 9.37
C VAL A 112 -11.31 -4.60 9.37
N GLY A 113 -10.16 -5.21 9.09
CA GLY A 113 -8.88 -4.49 8.96
C GLY A 113 -8.90 -3.43 7.87
N LEU A 114 -9.43 -3.77 6.69
CA LEU A 114 -9.55 -2.84 5.57
C LEU A 114 -10.49 -1.67 5.89
N ILE A 115 -11.61 -1.95 6.57
CA ILE A 115 -12.57 -0.92 7.01
C ILE A 115 -11.91 0.01 8.04
N VAL A 116 -11.20 -0.54 9.03
CA VAL A 116 -10.52 0.27 10.05
C VAL A 116 -9.42 1.14 9.43
N VAL A 117 -8.65 0.62 8.47
CA VAL A 117 -7.65 1.40 7.73
C VAL A 117 -8.32 2.53 6.93
N ALA A 118 -9.41 2.22 6.23
CA ALA A 118 -10.16 3.22 5.47
C ALA A 118 -10.70 4.33 6.39
N CYS A 119 -11.37 3.96 7.48
CA CYS A 119 -11.90 4.89 8.48
C CYS A 119 -10.81 5.77 9.10
N SER A 120 -9.68 5.16 9.49
CA SER A 120 -8.51 5.85 10.01
C SER A 120 -7.97 6.88 9.01
N PHE A 121 -7.79 6.48 7.75
CA PHE A 121 -7.31 7.39 6.71
C PHE A 121 -8.24 8.59 6.53
N THR A 122 -9.55 8.34 6.39
CA THR A 122 -10.54 9.44 6.30
C THR A 122 -10.53 10.35 7.52
N PHE A 123 -10.48 9.80 8.73
CA PHE A 123 -10.49 10.60 9.97
C PHE A 123 -9.27 11.52 10.05
N PHE A 124 -8.08 11.00 9.81
CA PHE A 124 -6.84 11.79 9.85
C PHE A 124 -6.73 12.79 8.69
N THR A 125 -7.27 12.47 7.51
CA THR A 125 -7.38 13.44 6.42
C THR A 125 -8.32 14.58 6.78
N THR A 126 -9.50 14.30 7.36
CA THR A 126 -10.41 15.36 7.83
C THR A 126 -9.76 16.22 8.90
N LEU A 127 -9.06 15.63 9.87
CA LEU A 127 -8.31 16.38 10.90
C LEU A 127 -7.22 17.26 10.29
N SER A 128 -6.48 16.76 9.31
CA SER A 128 -5.43 17.51 8.62
C SER A 128 -5.99 18.74 7.89
N ILE A 129 -7.17 18.62 7.29
CA ILE A 129 -7.83 19.73 6.58
C ILE A 129 -8.36 20.76 7.58
N VAL A 130 -9.06 20.33 8.63
CA VAL A 130 -9.67 21.24 9.63
C VAL A 130 -8.62 22.02 10.42
N THR A 131 -7.50 21.38 10.76
CA THR A 131 -6.44 22.00 11.57
C THR A 131 -5.36 22.69 10.74
N GLY A 132 -5.37 22.50 9.41
CA GLY A 132 -4.30 22.95 8.52
C GLY A 132 -2.94 22.29 8.78
N ASN A 133 -2.89 21.25 9.61
CA ASN A 133 -1.65 20.61 10.05
C ASN A 133 -1.46 19.26 9.35
N TRP A 134 -0.54 19.23 8.40
CA TRP A 134 -0.20 18.03 7.62
C TRP A 134 0.37 16.89 8.47
N LEU A 135 0.85 17.15 9.70
CA LEU A 135 1.36 16.12 10.60
C LEU A 135 0.32 15.05 10.89
N PHE A 136 -0.98 15.39 10.92
CA PHE A 136 -2.04 14.40 11.16
C PHE A 136 -2.06 13.27 10.12
N LEU A 137 -1.62 13.55 8.88
CA LEU A 137 -1.48 12.50 7.86
C LEU A 137 -0.35 11.51 8.21
N LEU A 138 0.74 11.98 8.81
CA LEU A 138 1.81 11.09 9.30
C LEU A 138 1.32 10.24 10.49
N TRP A 139 0.52 10.82 11.38
CA TRP A 139 -0.06 10.08 12.51
C TRP A 139 -1.00 8.95 12.07
N SER A 140 -1.62 9.06 10.90
CA SER A 140 -2.45 7.99 10.33
C SER A 140 -1.67 6.71 10.02
N ILE A 141 -0.35 6.80 9.81
CA ILE A 141 0.50 5.67 9.42
C ILE A 141 0.55 4.64 10.56
N LEU A 142 0.66 5.08 11.82
CA LEU A 142 0.78 4.20 12.99
C LEU A 142 -0.39 3.21 13.15
N PRO A 143 -1.66 3.66 13.29
CA PRO A 143 -2.78 2.75 13.43
C PRO A 143 -2.97 1.88 12.18
N ASN A 144 -2.70 2.42 10.99
CA ASN A 144 -2.82 1.65 9.75
C ASN A 144 -1.80 0.50 9.68
N VAL A 145 -0.55 0.74 10.08
CA VAL A 145 0.49 -0.30 10.16
C VAL A 145 0.16 -1.32 11.25
N VAL A 146 -0.33 -0.90 12.41
CA VAL A 146 -0.73 -1.82 13.49
C VAL A 146 -1.90 -2.70 13.07
N VAL A 147 -2.92 -2.14 12.43
CA VAL A 147 -4.10 -2.88 11.96
C VAL A 147 -3.71 -3.84 10.84
N LEU A 148 -2.89 -3.41 9.88
CA LEU A 148 -2.38 -4.29 8.82
C LEU A 148 -1.54 -5.43 9.41
N THR A 149 -0.63 -5.17 10.34
CA THR A 149 0.19 -6.25 10.93
C THR A 149 -0.63 -7.22 11.78
N THR A 150 -1.58 -6.73 12.59
CA THR A 150 -2.39 -7.59 13.48
C THR A 150 -3.49 -8.37 12.77
N THR A 151 -4.05 -7.84 11.67
CA THR A 151 -5.07 -8.55 10.89
C THR A 151 -4.48 -9.55 9.90
N LEU A 152 -3.22 -9.33 9.46
CA LEU A 152 -2.51 -10.23 8.55
C LEU A 152 -1.70 -11.32 9.25
N ILE A 153 -1.38 -11.18 10.54
CA ILE A 153 -0.71 -12.24 11.31
C ILE A 153 -1.79 -13.18 11.90
N PRO A 154 -1.85 -14.46 11.47
CA PRO A 154 -2.80 -15.41 12.06
C PRO A 154 -2.48 -15.62 13.54
N ALA A 155 -3.52 -15.61 14.39
CA ALA A 155 -3.36 -15.90 15.81
C ALA A 155 -2.74 -17.30 15.98
N ARG A 156 -1.58 -17.38 16.64
CA ARG A 156 -0.92 -18.63 16.98
C ARG A 156 -1.92 -19.49 17.74
N LYS A 157 -2.26 -20.66 17.19
CA LYS A 157 -3.14 -21.61 17.88
C LYS A 157 -2.36 -22.09 19.10
N ASN A 158 -2.83 -21.75 20.30
CA ASN A 158 -2.34 -22.40 21.51
C ASN A 158 -2.77 -23.87 21.40
N THR A 159 -1.81 -24.73 21.09
CA THR A 159 -1.95 -26.18 21.28
C THR A 159 -1.86 -26.44 22.77
N GLU A 160 -3.02 -26.68 23.39
CA GLU A 160 -3.13 -27.60 24.52
C GLU A 160 -3.25 -29.02 23.97
#